data_AF-A0A412XK27-F1
#
_entry.id   AF-A0A412XK27-F1
#
_cell.length_a   1.000
_cell.length_b   1.000
_cell.length_c   1.000
_cell.angle_alpha   90.00
_cell.angle_beta   90.00
_cell.angle_gamma   90.00
#
_symmetry.space_group_name_H-M   'P 1'
#
loop_
_entity.id
_entity.type
_entity.pdbx_description
1 polymer ?
#
loop_
_entity_poly.entity_id
_entity_poly.type
_entity_poly.pdbx_seq_one_letter_code
_entity_poly.pdbx_strand_id
1 'polypeptide(L)'
;MIEKVNITDANVVELIREKLPAATEANKGLMQANGFEQGKNILNEEYDSKISAGVYSSTDNLNNMGTGILLALRGFQYTAHLYITNSARIYIKTIRSNGEVLKDWTLINNTKT
;
A
#
# COMPACT_ATOMS: atom_id res chain seq x y z
N MET A 1 5.56 46.09 -24.17
CA MET A 1 4.70 45.16 -24.93
C MET A 1 4.07 44.24 -23.88
N ILE A 2 2.74 44.28 -23.71
CA ILE A 2 2.05 43.44 -22.73
C ILE A 2 1.58 42.19 -23.47
N GLU A 3 2.08 41.04 -23.07
CA GLU A 3 1.69 39.76 -23.64
C GLU A 3 0.32 39.38 -23.08
N LYS A 4 -0.69 39.24 -23.95
CA LYS A 4 -2.02 38.76 -23.56
C LYS A 4 -1.93 37.24 -23.41
N VAL A 5 -2.02 36.75 -22.17
CA VAL A 5 -2.14 35.32 -21.88
C VAL A 5 -3.59 34.90 -22.07
N ASN A 6 -3.86 34.05 -23.06
CA ASN A 6 -5.17 33.42 -23.23
C ASN A 6 -5.30 32.23 -22.29
N ILE A 7 -6.10 32.39 -21.23
CA ILE A 7 -6.43 31.32 -20.30
C ILE A 7 -7.55 30.47 -20.92
N THR A 8 -7.33 29.16 -21.01
CA THR A 8 -8.27 28.14 -21.47
C THR A 8 -8.33 27.02 -20.43
N ASP A 9 -9.34 26.14 -20.49
CA ASP A 9 -9.42 25.05 -19.53
C ASP A 9 -8.24 24.06 -19.67
N ALA A 10 -7.74 23.88 -20.90
CA ALA A 10 -6.64 22.95 -21.20
C ALA A 10 -5.30 23.38 -20.58
N ASN A 11 -4.91 24.65 -20.74
CA ASN A 11 -3.66 25.17 -20.17
C ASN A 11 -3.73 25.38 -18.64
N VAL A 12 -4.92 25.52 -18.06
CA VAL A 12 -5.12 25.45 -16.60
C VAL A 12 -4.93 24.01 -16.08
N VAL A 13 -5.50 23.00 -16.75
CA VAL A 13 -5.34 21.58 -16.37
C VAL A 13 -3.88 21.14 -16.44
N GLU A 14 -3.16 21.57 -17.47
CA GLU A 14 -1.74 21.25 -17.65
C GLU A 14 -0.87 21.88 -16.55
N LEU A 15 -1.11 23.17 -16.23
CA LEU A 15 -0.44 23.86 -15.12
C LEU A 15 -0.71 23.18 -13.77
N ILE A 16 -1.94 22.71 -13.54
CA ILE A 16 -2.28 21.98 -12.31
C ILE A 16 -1.51 20.65 -12.25
N ARG A 17 -1.42 19.90 -13.35
CA ARG A 17 -0.66 18.63 -13.41
C ARG A 17 0.81 18.83 -13.13
N GLU A 18 1.43 19.88 -13.68
CA GLU A 18 2.83 20.21 -13.40
C GLU A 18 3.11 20.56 -11.94
N LYS A 19 2.11 21.09 -11.21
CA LYS A 19 2.24 21.48 -9.81
C LYS A 19 1.87 20.38 -8.82
N LEU A 20 1.29 19.27 -9.28
CA LEU A 20 1.01 18.14 -8.40
C LEU A 20 2.33 17.46 -7.99
N PRO A 21 2.55 17.21 -6.70
CA PRO A 21 3.72 16.49 -6.24
C PRO A 21 3.65 15.04 -6.74
N ALA A 22 4.46 14.72 -7.76
CA ALA A 22 4.68 13.35 -8.21
C ALA A 22 5.89 12.77 -7.46
N ALA A 23 5.70 11.63 -6.79
CA ALA A 23 6.79 10.94 -6.10
C ALA A 23 7.91 10.50 -7.05
N THR A 24 7.58 10.25 -8.33
CA THR A 24 8.51 10.04 -9.47
C THR A 24 7.67 9.91 -10.75
N GLU A 25 8.22 10.24 -11.92
CA GLU A 25 7.61 9.92 -13.23
C GLU A 25 8.01 8.47 -13.65
N ALA A 26 7.19 7.77 -14.45
CA ALA A 26 7.43 6.37 -14.87
C ALA A 26 8.82 6.17 -15.51
N ASN A 27 9.25 7.17 -16.25
CA ASN A 27 10.51 7.33 -16.95
C ASN A 27 11.66 7.90 -16.08
N LYS A 28 11.41 8.20 -14.80
CA LYS A 28 12.38 8.74 -13.82
C LYS A 28 12.58 7.84 -12.58
N GLY A 29 12.24 6.56 -12.66
CA GLY A 29 12.53 5.60 -11.57
C GLY A 29 11.35 5.23 -10.68
N LEU A 30 10.11 5.53 -11.10
CA LEU A 30 8.95 4.80 -10.60
C LEU A 30 9.20 3.30 -10.82
N MET A 31 9.23 2.53 -9.74
CA MET A 31 9.56 1.10 -9.81
C MET A 31 8.58 0.43 -10.78
N GLN A 32 9.10 -0.26 -11.79
CA GLN A 32 8.26 -1.02 -12.71
C GLN A 32 7.40 -1.99 -11.90
N ALA A 33 6.16 -2.20 -12.34
CA ALA A 33 5.21 -3.14 -11.72
C ALA A 33 5.67 -4.62 -11.74
N ASN A 34 6.92 -4.88 -12.17
CA ASN A 34 7.55 -6.17 -12.33
C ASN A 34 8.53 -6.49 -11.18
N GLY A 35 8.50 -5.72 -10.08
CA GLY A 35 9.28 -5.97 -8.87
C GLY A 35 8.73 -7.11 -7.99
N PHE A 36 9.39 -7.36 -6.86
CA PHE A 36 9.15 -8.44 -5.87
C PHE A 36 7.67 -8.89 -5.78
N GLU A 37 7.31 -9.97 -6.50
CA GLU A 37 5.98 -10.62 -6.52
C GLU A 37 4.79 -9.64 -6.52
N GLN A 38 4.90 -8.51 -7.23
CA GLN A 38 3.76 -7.60 -7.38
C GLN A 38 2.76 -8.19 -8.39
N GLY A 39 1.50 -8.31 -7.97
CA GLY A 39 0.41 -8.85 -8.81
C GLY A 39 -0.56 -9.76 -8.08
N LYS A 40 -0.23 -10.23 -6.86
CA LYS A 40 -1.18 -10.94 -6.01
C LYS A 40 -2.11 -9.92 -5.37
N ASN A 41 -3.34 -9.87 -5.84
CA ASN A 41 -4.39 -9.16 -5.13
C ASN A 41 -4.89 -10.03 -3.97
N ILE A 42 -5.28 -9.38 -2.88
CA ILE A 42 -6.01 -10.04 -1.79
C ILE A 42 -7.27 -9.26 -1.47
N LEU A 43 -8.40 -9.96 -1.45
CA LEU A 43 -9.67 -9.42 -0.95
C LEU A 43 -9.81 -9.74 0.54
N ASN A 44 -10.59 -8.94 1.26
CA ASN A 44 -10.77 -9.13 2.70
C ASN A 44 -11.27 -10.55 3.05
N GLU A 45 -12.19 -11.09 2.26
CA GLU A 45 -12.77 -12.43 2.47
C GLU A 45 -11.77 -13.57 2.24
N GLU A 46 -10.70 -13.31 1.48
CA GLU A 46 -9.71 -14.31 1.10
C GLU A 46 -8.51 -14.34 2.04
N TYR A 47 -8.35 -13.31 2.88
CA TYR A 47 -7.16 -13.11 3.72
C TYR A 47 -6.86 -14.31 4.63
N ASP A 48 -7.85 -14.84 5.34
CA ASP A 48 -7.62 -15.93 6.29
C ASP A 48 -7.41 -17.29 5.62
N SER A 49 -7.76 -17.44 4.33
CA SER A 49 -7.80 -18.75 3.66
C SER A 49 -6.81 -18.92 2.50
N LYS A 50 -6.37 -17.82 1.87
CA LYS A 50 -5.55 -17.86 0.64
C LYS A 50 -4.16 -17.23 0.79
N ILE A 51 -3.82 -16.74 1.97
CA ILE A 51 -2.51 -16.12 2.20
C ILE A 51 -1.41 -17.17 2.40
N SER A 52 -0.39 -17.05 1.57
CA SER A 52 0.92 -17.71 1.71
C SER A 52 2.02 -16.66 1.87
N ALA A 53 3.27 -17.10 2.10
CA ALA A 53 4.39 -16.17 2.18
C ALA A 53 4.52 -15.35 0.88
N GLY A 54 4.71 -14.04 1.01
CA GLY A 54 4.81 -13.15 -0.15
C GLY A 54 4.27 -11.75 0.10
N VAL A 55 4.12 -11.00 -0.99
CA VAL A 55 3.59 -9.63 -1.00
C VAL A 55 2.28 -9.60 -1.76
N TYR A 56 1.29 -8.90 -1.22
CA TYR A 56 -0.05 -8.76 -1.79
C TYR A 56 -0.47 -7.30 -1.83
N SER A 57 -1.17 -6.91 -2.88
CA SER A 57 -1.90 -5.65 -2.94
C SER A 57 -3.32 -5.88 -2.44
N SER A 58 -3.72 -5.12 -1.43
CA SER A 58 -5.11 -5.10 -0.96
C SER A 58 -5.82 -3.92 -1.61
N THR A 59 -6.59 -4.21 -2.65
CA THR A 59 -7.46 -3.23 -3.31
C THR A 59 -8.75 -3.00 -2.53
N ASP A 60 -9.06 -3.90 -1.60
CA ASP A 60 -10.20 -3.81 -0.69
C ASP A 60 -9.76 -3.41 0.72
N ASN A 61 -10.74 -3.01 1.53
CA ASN A 61 -10.56 -2.57 2.90
C ASN A 61 -10.25 -3.75 3.84
N LEU A 62 -9.00 -4.23 3.84
CA LEU A 62 -8.57 -5.39 4.64
C LEU A 62 -8.79 -5.13 6.14
N ASN A 63 -9.67 -5.92 6.76
CA ASN A 63 -10.10 -5.79 8.15
C ASN A 63 -10.45 -4.34 8.56
N ASN A 64 -11.09 -3.59 7.67
CA ASN A 64 -11.44 -2.17 7.90
C ASN A 64 -10.23 -1.21 8.09
N MET A 65 -9.01 -1.62 7.73
CA MET A 65 -7.78 -0.83 7.90
C MET A 65 -7.48 0.11 6.71
N GLY A 66 -8.16 -0.06 5.59
CA GLY A 66 -7.97 0.63 4.31
C GLY A 66 -7.31 -0.26 3.26
N THR A 67 -7.01 0.31 2.10
CA THR A 67 -6.25 -0.33 1.01
C THR A 67 -4.74 -0.19 1.24
N GLY A 68 -3.93 -1.11 0.71
CA GLY A 68 -2.51 -1.11 1.00
C GLY A 68 -1.74 -2.31 0.47
N ILE A 69 -0.59 -2.56 1.09
CA ILE A 69 0.32 -3.66 0.78
C ILE A 69 0.44 -4.55 2.02
N LEU A 70 0.18 -5.84 1.84
CA LEU A 70 0.40 -6.88 2.84
C LEU A 70 1.70 -7.62 2.54
N LEU A 71 2.56 -7.76 3.53
CA LEU A 71 3.69 -8.66 3.52
C LEU A 71 3.43 -9.80 4.49
N ALA A 72 3.37 -11.03 3.99
CA ALA A 72 3.26 -12.25 4.77
C ALA A 72 4.64 -12.91 4.86
N LEU A 73 5.27 -12.79 6.02
CA LEU A 73 6.60 -13.31 6.30
C LEU A 73 6.49 -14.58 7.13
N ARG A 74 6.68 -15.74 6.49
CA ARG A 74 6.56 -17.04 7.15
C ARG A 74 7.93 -17.57 7.60
N GLY A 75 8.09 -17.71 8.91
CA GLY A 75 9.16 -18.49 9.53
C GLY A 75 8.71 -19.90 9.90
N PHE A 76 9.57 -20.65 10.59
CA PHE A 76 9.28 -22.04 10.98
C PHE A 76 8.11 -22.15 11.97
N GLN A 77 8.10 -21.30 13.01
CA GLN A 77 7.09 -21.35 14.09
C GLN A 77 6.02 -20.25 13.97
N TYR A 78 6.31 -19.17 13.23
CA TYR A 78 5.49 -17.96 13.22
C TYR A 78 5.36 -17.41 11.81
N THR A 79 4.21 -16.78 11.55
CA THR A 79 3.99 -15.92 10.40
C THR A 79 3.70 -14.51 10.90
N ALA A 80 4.48 -13.54 10.41
CA ALA A 80 4.23 -12.13 10.65
C ALA A 80 3.54 -11.54 9.42
N HIS A 81 2.40 -10.89 9.64
CA HIS A 81 1.69 -10.10 8.65
C HIS A 81 1.96 -8.63 8.93
N LEU A 82 2.60 -7.95 7.98
CA LEU A 82 2.84 -6.51 8.02
C LEU A 82 1.96 -5.86 6.96
N TYR A 83 1.04 -5.00 7.38
CA TYR A 83 0.14 -4.30 6.48
C TYR A 83 0.43 -2.81 6.47
N ILE A 84 0.85 -2.29 5.32
CA ILE A 84 1.17 -0.88 5.11
C ILE A 84 0.06 -0.29 4.26
N THR A 85 -0.74 0.57 4.86
CA THR A 85 -1.85 1.23 4.16
C THR A 85 -1.36 2.35 3.26
N ASN A 86 -2.16 2.73 2.26
CA ASN A 86 -1.92 3.93 1.45
C ASN A 86 -1.88 5.24 2.27
N SER A 87 -2.48 5.23 3.47
CA SER A 87 -2.42 6.33 4.44
C SER A 87 -1.16 6.33 5.31
N ALA A 88 -0.15 5.53 4.96
CA ALA A 88 1.11 5.35 5.68
C ALA A 88 0.97 4.80 7.12
N ARG A 89 -0.18 4.21 7.46
CA ARG A 89 -0.35 3.44 8.71
C ARG A 89 0.21 2.04 8.55
N ILE A 90 0.86 1.55 9.61
CA ILE A 90 1.46 0.23 9.67
C ILE A 90 0.71 -0.60 10.71
N TYR A 91 0.20 -1.75 10.29
CA TYR A 91 -0.43 -2.74 11.17
C TYR A 91 0.38 -4.02 11.18
N ILE A 92 0.40 -4.69 12.33
CA ILE A 92 1.08 -5.98 12.50
C ILE A 92 0.14 -7.02 13.12
N LYS A 93 0.19 -8.25 12.60
CA LYS A 93 -0.46 -9.44 13.15
C LYS A 93 0.53 -10.61 13.16
N THR A 94 0.53 -11.39 14.22
CA THR A 94 1.41 -12.56 14.38
C THR A 94 0.58 -13.80 14.62
N ILE A 95 0.84 -14.83 13.83
CA ILE A 95 0.15 -16.11 13.89
C ILE A 95 1.20 -17.21 14.09
N ARG A 96 0.92 -18.20 14.94
CA ARG A 96 1.72 -19.42 15.06
C ARG A 96 1.50 -20.33 13.85
N SER A 97 2.43 -21.25 13.60
CA SER A 97 2.35 -22.20 12.48
C SER A 97 1.16 -23.15 12.56
N ASN A 98 0.57 -23.32 13.76
CA ASN A 98 -0.66 -24.09 13.99
C ASN A 98 -1.95 -23.28 13.74
N GLY A 99 -1.86 -22.03 13.30
CA GLY A 99 -3.00 -21.15 13.02
C GLY A 99 -3.47 -20.30 14.21
N GLU A 100 -2.90 -20.46 15.40
CA GLU A 100 -3.27 -19.63 16.56
C GLU A 100 -2.80 -18.18 16.37
N VAL A 101 -3.72 -17.23 16.56
CA VAL A 101 -3.41 -15.80 16.54
C VAL A 101 -2.75 -15.41 17.86
N LEU A 102 -1.42 -15.20 17.83
CA LEU A 102 -0.65 -14.77 19.00
C LEU A 102 -0.86 -13.28 19.29
N LYS A 103 -0.98 -12.48 18.23
CA LYS A 103 -1.26 -11.04 18.31
C LYS A 103 -2.11 -10.67 17.11
N ASP A 104 -3.33 -10.21 17.35
CA ASP A 104 -4.19 -9.74 16.27
C ASP A 104 -3.77 -8.34 15.79
N TRP A 105 -4.37 -7.89 14.69
CA TRP A 105 -4.04 -6.63 14.04
C TRP A 105 -3.90 -5.46 15.02
N THR A 106 -2.69 -4.92 15.09
CA THR A 106 -2.34 -3.82 15.97
C THR A 106 -1.70 -2.71 15.15
N LEU A 107 -2.25 -1.50 15.23
CA LEU A 107 -1.64 -0.30 14.66
C LEU A 107 -0.35 0.03 15.41
N ILE A 108 0.75 0.18 14.67
CA ILE A 108 2.01 0.70 15.20
C ILE A 108 1.89 2.22 15.23
N ASN A 109 1.58 2.78 16.40
CA ASN A 109 1.47 4.22 16.57
C ASN A 109 2.77 4.76 17.18
N ASN A 110 3.51 5.56 16.40
CA ASN A 110 4.78 6.17 16.83
C ASN A 110 4.59 7.54 17.50
N THR A 111 3.37 7.89 17.91
CA THR A 111 3.16 9.09 18.72
C THR A 111 3.90 8.92 20.05
N LYS A 112 5.03 9.62 20.19
CA LYS A 112 5.64 9.85 21.51
C LYS A 112 4.54 10.46 22.40
N THR A 113 4.15 9.76 23.45
CA THR A 113 3.51 10.37 24.62
C THR A 113 4.48 11.35 25.27
#